data_AF-A0A836QEU7-F1
#
_entry.id   AF-A0A836QEU7-F1
#
_cell.length_a   1.000
_cell.length_b   1.000
_cell.length_c   1.000
_cell.angle_alpha   90.00
_cell.angle_beta   90.00
_cell.angle_gamma   90.00
#
_symmetry.space_group_name_H-M   'P 1'
#
loop_
_entity.id
_entity.type
_entity.pdbx_description
1 polymer ?
#
loop_
_entity_poly.entity_id
_entity_poly.type
_entity_poly.pdbx_seq_one_letter_code
_entity_poly.pdbx_strand_id
1 'polypeptide(L)'
;MKILFTGGVKSGKSRHAEKRVLEMSRGKKPVYLATTELLDPEMKERISEHRRRRGAKFHTLEEPLHLADTLLSTEVPVLVECLTMWLNNAMHYQLSEKKIFAEIENLLLLECDVIFVLNEVGMGIIPDNSLARKFADLSGRIAQQLGEACDEVNLCVAGILLKIK
;
A
#
# COMPACT_ATOMS: atom_id res chain seq x y z
N MET A 1 15.05 -2.36 -4.27
CA MET A 1 14.01 -2.92 -5.18
C MET A 1 12.64 -2.44 -4.75
N LYS A 2 11.83 -1.96 -5.69
CA LYS A 2 10.46 -1.48 -5.47
C LYS A 2 9.48 -2.33 -6.27
N ILE A 3 8.42 -2.82 -5.64
CA ILE A 3 7.44 -3.70 -6.27
C ILE A 3 6.03 -3.18 -6.01
N LEU A 4 5.20 -3.11 -7.05
CA LEU A 4 3.78 -2.77 -6.93
C LEU A 4 2.91 -4.02 -7.10
N PHE A 5 2.02 -4.26 -6.13
CA PHE A 5 0.89 -5.19 -6.27
C PHE A 5 -0.41 -4.39 -6.38
N THR A 6 -1.07 -4.49 -7.52
CA THR A 6 -2.36 -3.84 -7.80
C THR A 6 -3.46 -4.85 -8.12
N GLY A 7 -4.72 -4.41 -8.07
CA GLY A 7 -5.90 -5.19 -8.43
C GLY A 7 -7.09 -4.91 -7.53
N GLY A 8 -8.25 -5.49 -7.88
CA GLY A 8 -9.51 -5.23 -7.17
C GLY A 8 -9.51 -5.64 -5.69
N VAL A 9 -10.51 -5.14 -4.94
CA VAL A 9 -10.74 -5.54 -3.54
C VAL A 9 -10.95 -7.06 -3.47
N LYS A 10 -10.37 -7.72 -2.46
CA LYS A 10 -10.40 -9.18 -2.29
C LYS A 10 -9.83 -9.99 -3.47
N SER A 11 -9.00 -9.40 -4.33
CA SER A 11 -8.36 -10.12 -5.43
C SER A 11 -7.30 -11.13 -5.00
N GLY A 12 -6.81 -11.07 -3.76
CA GLY A 12 -5.72 -11.93 -3.26
C GLY A 12 -4.32 -11.29 -3.31
N LYS A 13 -4.20 -10.04 -3.79
CA LYS A 13 -2.90 -9.31 -3.87
C LYS A 13 -2.14 -9.24 -2.55
N SER A 14 -2.83 -9.01 -1.43
CA SER A 14 -2.23 -8.93 -0.09
C SER A 14 -1.47 -10.19 0.30
N ARG A 15 -2.04 -11.37 0.00
CA ARG A 15 -1.41 -12.67 0.29
C ARG A 15 -0.12 -12.84 -0.49
N HIS A 16 -0.11 -12.40 -1.75
CA HIS A 16 1.07 -12.47 -2.61
C HIS A 16 2.14 -11.46 -2.19
N ALA A 17 1.74 -10.22 -1.87
CA ALA A 17 2.64 -9.21 -1.35
C ALA A 17 3.29 -9.64 -0.02
N GLU A 18 2.52 -10.20 0.92
CA GLU A 18 3.03 -10.79 2.17
C GLU A 18 4.05 -11.91 1.92
N LYS A 19 3.76 -12.81 0.97
CA LYS A 19 4.69 -13.88 0.62
C LYS A 19 5.99 -13.31 0.04
N ARG A 20 5.88 -12.36 -0.89
CA ARG A 20 7.02 -11.76 -1.57
C ARG A 20 7.96 -11.02 -0.62
N VAL A 21 7.43 -10.22 0.30
CA VAL A 21 8.26 -9.48 1.27
C VAL A 21 8.99 -10.42 2.24
N LEU A 22 8.36 -11.53 2.64
CA LEU A 22 8.99 -12.55 3.49
C LEU A 22 10.11 -13.30 2.77
N GLU A 23 9.97 -13.54 1.47
CA GLU A 23 11.05 -14.12 0.65
C GLU A 23 12.22 -13.14 0.50
N MET A 24 11.92 -11.85 0.27
CA MET A 24 12.92 -10.79 0.16
C MET A 24 13.66 -10.53 1.47
N SER A 25 13.02 -10.78 2.62
CA SER A 25 13.63 -10.52 3.93
C SER A 25 14.76 -11.50 4.30
N ARG A 26 14.95 -12.59 3.54
CA ARG A 26 16.04 -13.56 3.70
C ARG A 26 16.22 -14.04 5.14
N GLY A 27 15.10 -14.28 5.84
CA GLY A 27 15.09 -14.75 7.23
C GLY A 27 15.15 -13.64 8.30
N LYS A 28 15.37 -12.37 7.92
CA LYS A 28 15.10 -11.23 8.80
C LYS A 28 13.58 -10.99 8.87
N LYS A 29 13.13 -10.33 9.93
CA LYS A 29 11.72 -9.97 10.11
C LYS A 29 11.44 -8.66 9.35
N PRO A 30 10.65 -8.66 8.26
CA PRO A 30 10.34 -7.44 7.51
C PRO A 30 9.38 -6.52 8.28
N VAL A 31 9.27 -5.28 7.81
CA VAL A 31 8.30 -4.31 8.34
C VAL A 31 6.96 -4.45 7.61
N TYR A 32 5.87 -4.46 8.36
CA TYR A 32 4.51 -4.27 7.85
C TYR A 32 4.04 -2.88 8.27
N LEU A 33 3.90 -1.97 7.31
CA LEU A 33 3.39 -0.63 7.55
C LEU A 33 1.88 -0.61 7.29
N ALA A 34 1.10 -0.61 8.37
CA ALA A 34 -0.34 -0.49 8.34
C ALA A 34 -0.72 0.98 8.18
N THR A 35 -1.39 1.31 7.07
CA THR A 35 -1.75 2.70 6.75
C THR A 35 -3.18 3.08 7.15
N THR A 36 -4.00 2.10 7.54
CA THR A 36 -5.41 2.36 7.86
C THR A 36 -5.54 3.04 9.22
N GLU A 37 -6.23 4.18 9.25
CA GLU A 37 -6.62 4.80 10.52
C GLU A 37 -7.87 4.10 11.10
N LEU A 38 -7.79 3.77 12.39
CA LEU A 38 -8.77 2.99 13.15
C LEU A 38 -10.04 3.80 13.51
N LEU A 39 -10.75 4.32 12.52
CA LEU A 39 -11.98 5.10 12.76
C LEU A 39 -13.25 4.24 12.85
N ASP A 40 -13.19 2.96 12.47
CA ASP A 40 -14.34 2.05 12.42
C ASP A 40 -14.23 0.88 13.43
N PRO A 41 -15.20 0.69 14.35
CA PRO A 41 -15.27 -0.44 15.28
C PRO A 41 -15.27 -1.83 14.62
N GLU A 42 -15.90 -2.03 13.45
CA GLU A 42 -15.87 -3.32 12.73
C GLU A 42 -14.45 -3.68 12.24
N MET A 43 -13.60 -2.67 12.08
CA MET A 43 -12.22 -2.84 11.63
C MET A 43 -11.29 -3.35 12.76
N LYS A 44 -11.64 -3.09 14.04
CA LYS A 44 -10.85 -3.54 15.20
C LYS A 44 -10.75 -5.06 15.30
N GLU A 45 -11.84 -5.77 15.02
CA GLU A 45 -11.88 -7.23 15.14
C GLU A 45 -11.04 -7.90 14.04
N ARG A 46 -11.13 -7.41 12.80
CA ARG A 46 -10.28 -7.82 11.67
C ARG A 46 -8.80 -7.57 11.92
N ILE A 47 -8.46 -6.49 12.63
CA ILE A 47 -7.06 -6.15 12.94
C ILE A 47 -6.49 -7.06 14.02
N SER A 48 -7.28 -7.48 15.01
CA SER A 48 -6.82 -8.44 16.02
C SER A 48 -6.41 -9.78 15.40
N GLU A 49 -7.20 -10.26 14.43
CA GLU A 49 -6.92 -11.49 13.70
C GLU A 49 -5.68 -11.34 12.78
N HIS A 50 -5.52 -10.19 12.12
CA HIS A 50 -4.34 -9.89 11.30
C HIS A 50 -3.07 -9.73 12.14
N ARG A 51 -3.13 -9.02 13.28
CA ARG A 51 -2.00 -8.90 14.22
C ARG A 51 -1.59 -10.28 14.75
N ARG A 52 -2.54 -11.17 15.06
CA ARG A 52 -2.23 -12.54 15.49
C ARG A 52 -1.58 -13.38 14.39
N ARG A 53 -2.07 -13.27 13.13
CA ARG A 53 -1.51 -13.97 11.96
C ARG A 53 -0.11 -13.46 11.58
N ARG A 54 0.13 -12.16 11.75
CA ARG A 54 1.35 -11.46 11.31
C ARG A 54 2.39 -11.27 12.41
N GLY A 55 2.03 -11.34 13.69
CA GLY A 55 2.87 -10.94 14.81
C GLY A 55 4.20 -11.69 14.93
N ALA A 56 4.24 -12.97 14.51
CA ALA A 56 5.50 -13.71 14.44
C ALA A 56 6.36 -13.29 13.23
N LYS A 57 5.74 -12.89 12.13
CA LYS A 57 6.36 -12.72 10.81
C LYS A 57 6.79 -11.30 10.48
N PHE A 58 6.19 -10.28 11.11
CA PHE A 58 6.41 -8.86 10.77
C PHE A 58 6.66 -7.98 11.99
N HIS A 59 7.51 -6.97 11.83
CA HIS A 59 7.51 -5.79 12.68
C HIS A 59 6.42 -4.85 12.18
N THR A 60 5.32 -4.77 12.93
CA THR A 60 4.19 -3.92 12.53
C THR A 60 4.39 -2.50 13.02
N LEU A 61 4.31 -1.55 12.10
CA LEU A 61 4.23 -0.11 12.37
C LEU A 61 2.86 0.39 11.90
N GLU A 62 2.26 1.32 12.62
CA GLU A 62 1.00 1.95 12.26
C GLU A 62 1.25 3.44 12.07
N GLU A 63 1.11 3.90 10.82
CA GLU A 63 1.29 5.31 10.47
C GLU A 63 0.31 5.63 9.34
N PRO A 64 -0.68 6.52 9.57
CA PRO A 64 -1.72 6.80 8.59
C PRO A 64 -1.35 7.87 7.55
N LEU A 65 -0.30 8.67 7.78
CA LEU A 65 -0.01 9.86 6.98
C LEU A 65 1.47 9.96 6.56
N HIS A 66 2.40 9.90 7.52
CA HIS A 66 3.84 10.17 7.36
C HIS A 66 4.64 8.87 7.15
N LEU A 67 4.27 8.14 6.10
CA LEU A 67 4.79 6.81 5.80
C LEU A 67 6.31 6.80 5.58
N ALA A 68 6.83 7.73 4.77
CA ALA A 68 8.24 7.78 4.41
C ALA A 68 9.11 8.10 5.64
N ASP A 69 8.71 9.12 6.42
CA ASP A 69 9.41 9.53 7.64
C ASP A 69 9.52 8.37 8.65
N THR A 70 8.46 7.57 8.77
CA THR A 70 8.42 6.38 9.63
C THR A 70 9.40 5.29 9.19
N LEU A 71 9.78 5.27 7.91
CA LEU A 71 10.61 4.23 7.32
C LEU A 71 12.06 4.66 7.05
N LEU A 72 12.45 5.92 7.29
CA LEU A 72 13.76 6.47 6.92
C LEU A 72 14.96 5.62 7.37
N SER A 73 14.91 5.05 8.56
CA SER A 73 16.01 4.24 9.13
C SER A 73 15.81 2.72 8.95
N THR A 74 14.86 2.31 8.11
CA THR A 74 14.54 0.89 7.91
C THR A 74 15.50 0.28 6.90
N GLU A 75 16.22 -0.78 7.29
CA GLU A 75 17.14 -1.52 6.42
C GLU A 75 16.59 -2.88 5.95
N VAL A 76 15.39 -3.26 6.41
CA VAL A 76 14.72 -4.51 6.03
C VAL A 76 13.62 -4.23 5.00
N PRO A 77 13.20 -5.24 4.23
CA PRO A 77 12.08 -5.06 3.31
C PRO A 77 10.81 -4.62 4.03
N VAL A 78 10.08 -3.72 3.38
CA VAL A 78 8.84 -3.12 3.88
C VAL A 78 7.66 -3.53 3.02
N LEU A 79 6.55 -3.87 3.64
CA LEU A 79 5.25 -3.99 3.00
C LEU A 79 4.35 -2.84 3.44
N VAL A 80 4.03 -1.94 2.51
CA VAL A 80 3.09 -0.84 2.70
C VAL A 80 1.71 -1.30 2.26
N GLU A 81 0.80 -1.49 3.22
CA GLU A 81 -0.55 -1.96 2.96
C GLU A 81 -1.61 -1.12 3.71
N CYS A 82 -2.48 -0.38 3.02
CA CYS A 82 -2.48 -0.13 1.56
C CYS A 82 -2.56 1.34 1.20
N LEU A 83 -2.00 1.68 0.04
CA LEU A 83 -1.91 3.05 -0.43
C LEU A 83 -3.28 3.68 -0.70
N THR A 84 -4.31 2.88 -1.01
CA THR A 84 -5.68 3.41 -1.12
C THR A 84 -6.27 3.84 0.23
N MET A 85 -5.94 3.15 1.33
CA MET A 85 -6.38 3.59 2.66
C MET A 85 -5.57 4.79 3.13
N TRP A 86 -4.27 4.82 2.84
CA TRP A 86 -3.45 6.01 3.07
C TRP A 86 -4.00 7.23 2.31
N LEU A 87 -4.31 7.09 1.02
CA LEU A 87 -4.88 8.18 0.21
C LEU A 87 -6.22 8.66 0.80
N ASN A 88 -7.06 7.74 1.28
CA ASN A 88 -8.30 8.11 1.97
C ASN A 88 -8.02 8.98 3.20
N ASN A 89 -7.05 8.62 4.05
CA ASN A 89 -6.67 9.43 5.20
C ASN A 89 -6.09 10.79 4.76
N ALA A 90 -5.20 10.80 3.76
CA ALA A 90 -4.62 12.03 3.23
C ALA A 90 -5.70 13.01 2.72
N MET A 91 -6.72 12.49 2.05
CA MET A 91 -7.88 13.29 1.62
C MET A 91 -8.75 13.73 2.79
N HIS A 92 -8.99 12.87 3.79
CA HIS A 92 -9.75 13.20 5.00
C HIS A 92 -9.10 14.37 5.77
N TYR A 93 -7.79 14.31 5.96
CA TYR A 93 -6.98 15.37 6.56
C TYR A 93 -6.61 16.51 5.60
N GLN A 94 -7.19 16.52 4.40
CA GLN A 94 -7.08 17.61 3.42
C GLN A 94 -5.62 17.94 3.04
N LEU A 95 -4.77 16.92 2.96
CA LEU A 95 -3.42 17.09 2.39
C LEU A 95 -3.55 17.59 0.95
N SER A 96 -2.69 18.55 0.59
CA SER A 96 -2.63 19.02 -0.78
C SER A 96 -2.09 17.93 -1.70
N GLU A 97 -2.47 17.96 -2.98
CA GLU A 97 -1.95 17.00 -3.97
C GLU A 97 -0.42 17.00 -3.99
N LYS A 98 0.20 18.18 -3.87
CA LYS A 98 1.67 18.31 -3.77
C LYS A 98 2.24 17.45 -2.62
N LYS A 99 1.61 17.46 -1.45
CA LYS A 99 2.05 16.64 -0.31
C LYS A 99 1.82 15.16 -0.55
N ILE A 100 0.69 14.80 -1.15
CA ILE A 100 0.38 13.41 -1.52
C ILE A 100 1.45 12.85 -2.46
N PHE A 101 1.76 13.55 -3.55
CA PHE A 101 2.77 13.08 -4.51
C PHE A 101 4.19 13.10 -3.93
N ALA A 102 4.53 14.11 -3.12
CA ALA A 102 5.82 14.13 -2.42
C ALA A 102 6.01 12.93 -1.48
N GLU A 103 4.95 12.48 -0.80
CA GLU A 103 5.02 11.29 0.06
C GLU A 103 5.34 10.02 -0.76
N ILE A 104 4.71 9.86 -1.92
CA ILE A 104 4.99 8.74 -2.83
C ILE A 104 6.43 8.81 -3.36
N GLU A 105 6.90 10.00 -3.74
CA GLU A 105 8.30 10.21 -4.15
C GLU A 105 9.28 9.82 -3.03
N ASN A 106 9.03 10.28 -1.80
CA ASN A 106 9.88 9.97 -0.66
C ASN A 106 9.93 8.46 -0.37
N LEU A 107 8.79 7.76 -0.47
CA LEU A 107 8.74 6.29 -0.33
C LEU A 107 9.56 5.56 -1.41
N LEU A 108 9.54 6.09 -2.64
CA LEU A 108 10.33 5.56 -3.75
C LEU A 108 11.83 5.81 -3.56
N LEU A 109 12.22 6.89 -2.88
CA LEU A 109 13.62 7.24 -2.58
C LEU A 109 14.22 6.46 -1.41
N LEU A 110 13.43 5.76 -0.59
CA LEU A 110 13.96 4.94 0.51
C LEU A 110 14.98 3.91 0.00
N GLU A 111 16.09 3.74 0.72
CA GLU A 111 17.14 2.80 0.33
C GLU A 111 16.72 1.33 0.45
N CYS A 112 15.78 1.03 1.35
CA CYS A 112 15.27 -0.32 1.54
C CYS A 112 14.34 -0.78 0.43
N ASP A 113 14.16 -2.09 0.38
CA ASP A 113 13.16 -2.70 -0.49
C ASP A 113 11.74 -2.38 -0.01
N VAL A 114 10.87 -1.96 -0.94
CA VAL A 114 9.48 -1.61 -0.60
C VAL A 114 8.52 -2.31 -1.54
N ILE A 115 7.54 -2.99 -0.94
CA ILE A 115 6.38 -3.54 -1.63
C ILE A 115 5.17 -2.65 -1.34
N PHE A 116 4.56 -2.13 -2.40
CA PHE A 116 3.35 -1.33 -2.33
C PHE A 116 2.13 -2.19 -2.67
N VAL A 117 1.08 -2.08 -1.86
CA VAL A 117 -0.25 -2.61 -2.20
C VAL A 117 -1.19 -1.44 -2.49
N LEU A 118 -1.78 -1.44 -3.68
CA LEU A 118 -2.76 -0.46 -4.13
C LEU A 118 -4.00 -1.19 -4.65
N ASN A 119 -5.20 -0.74 -4.31
CA ASN A 119 -6.41 -1.24 -4.95
C ASN A 119 -6.58 -0.57 -6.31
N GLU A 120 -6.88 -1.36 -7.34
CA GLU A 120 -7.34 -0.81 -8.62
C GLU A 120 -8.82 -0.43 -8.50
N VAL A 121 -9.14 0.83 -8.76
CA VAL A 121 -10.49 1.42 -8.59
C VAL A 121 -11.01 2.12 -9.86
N GLY A 122 -10.17 2.24 -10.89
CA GLY A 122 -10.47 2.98 -12.13
C GLY A 122 -11.10 2.15 -13.25
N MET A 123 -11.29 0.83 -13.07
CA MET A 123 -11.90 -0.06 -14.08
C MET A 123 -13.44 -0.11 -14.01
N GLY A 124 -14.07 0.86 -13.34
CA GLY A 124 -15.52 0.99 -13.20
C GLY A 124 -16.11 2.19 -13.95
N ILE A 125 -17.33 2.55 -13.60
CA ILE A 125 -17.99 3.77 -14.09
C ILE A 125 -17.42 4.99 -13.34
N ILE A 126 -17.39 6.15 -14.00
CA ILE A 126 -17.04 7.42 -13.36
C ILE A 126 -18.04 7.71 -12.23
N PRO A 127 -17.60 7.89 -10.97
CA PRO A 127 -18.53 8.18 -9.87
C PRO A 127 -19.30 9.49 -10.07
N ASP A 128 -20.56 9.55 -9.64
CA ASP A 128 -21.34 10.80 -9.61
C ASP A 128 -20.93 11.74 -8.48
N ASN A 129 -20.36 11.18 -7.41
CA ASN A 129 -19.86 11.94 -6.26
C ASN A 129 -18.49 12.56 -6.57
N SER A 130 -18.35 13.88 -6.35
CA SER A 130 -17.12 14.63 -6.66
C SER A 130 -15.91 14.17 -5.85
N LEU A 131 -16.09 13.81 -4.57
CA LEU A 131 -15.03 13.28 -3.72
C LEU A 131 -14.56 11.92 -4.24
N ALA A 132 -15.48 11.04 -4.62
CA ALA A 132 -15.17 9.73 -5.19
C ALA A 132 -14.44 9.85 -6.54
N ARG A 133 -14.83 10.79 -7.42
CA ARG A 133 -14.09 11.08 -8.66
C ARG A 133 -12.66 11.52 -8.37
N LYS A 134 -12.48 12.46 -7.42
CA LYS A 134 -11.16 12.96 -7.05
C LYS A 134 -10.28 11.84 -6.48
N PHE A 135 -10.86 10.97 -5.65
CA PHE A 135 -10.15 9.80 -5.11
C PHE A 135 -9.69 8.86 -6.24
N ALA A 136 -10.58 8.52 -7.18
CA ALA A 136 -10.24 7.65 -8.31
C ALA A 136 -9.14 8.25 -9.20
N ASP A 137 -9.21 9.56 -9.50
CA ASP A 137 -8.18 10.27 -10.27
C ASP A 137 -6.81 10.24 -9.57
N LEU A 138 -6.77 10.62 -8.28
CA LEU A 138 -5.53 10.61 -7.51
C LEU A 138 -4.95 9.20 -7.37
N SER A 139 -5.79 8.20 -7.09
CA SER A 139 -5.36 6.80 -7.01
C SER A 139 -4.77 6.31 -8.33
N GLY A 140 -5.38 6.67 -9.47
CA GLY A 140 -4.87 6.34 -10.79
C GLY A 140 -3.54 7.02 -11.12
N ARG A 141 -3.36 8.29 -10.72
CA ARG A 141 -2.10 9.02 -10.90
C ARG A 141 -0.98 8.47 -10.01
N ILE A 142 -1.28 8.08 -8.77
CA ILE A 142 -0.36 7.36 -7.89
C ILE A 142 0.03 6.01 -8.51
N ALA A 143 -0.95 5.26 -9.04
CA ALA A 143 -0.68 3.98 -9.71
C ALA A 143 0.27 4.14 -10.90
N GLN A 144 0.10 5.19 -11.72
CA GLN A 144 0.99 5.49 -12.84
C GLN A 144 2.41 5.82 -12.37
N GLN A 145 2.55 6.69 -11.38
CA GLN A 145 3.86 7.06 -10.82
C GLN A 145 4.59 5.83 -10.26
N LEU A 146 3.88 4.97 -9.51
CA LEU A 146 4.45 3.73 -9.00
C LEU A 146 4.77 2.75 -10.14
N GLY A 147 3.92 2.65 -11.15
CA GLY A 147 4.13 1.79 -12.31
C GLY A 147 5.39 2.17 -13.11
N GLU A 148 5.67 3.47 -13.23
CA GLU A 148 6.89 3.98 -13.84
C GLU A 148 8.12 3.71 -12.99
N ALA A 149 8.05 3.96 -11.68
CA ALA A 149 9.20 3.91 -10.78
C ALA A 149 9.53 2.51 -10.22
N CYS A 150 8.55 1.60 -10.10
CA CYS A 150 8.79 0.26 -9.55
C CYS A 150 9.55 -0.64 -10.52
N ASP A 151 10.42 -1.50 -9.98
CA ASP A 151 11.15 -2.51 -10.76
C ASP A 151 10.22 -3.63 -11.29
N GLU A 152 9.14 -3.91 -10.55
CA GLU A 152 8.17 -4.96 -10.86
C GLU A 152 6.74 -4.49 -10.57
N VAL A 153 5.80 -4.80 -11.46
CA VAL A 153 4.38 -4.50 -11.28
C VAL A 153 3.55 -5.75 -11.53
N ASN A 154 2.75 -6.13 -10.53
CA ASN A 154 1.88 -7.29 -10.58
C ASN A 154 0.41 -6.88 -10.45
N LEU A 155 -0.39 -7.29 -11.43
CA LEU A 155 -1.85 -7.24 -11.36
C LEU A 155 -2.37 -8.56 -10.77
N CYS A 156 -3.21 -8.49 -9.74
CA CYS A 156 -3.85 -9.67 -9.16
C CYS A 156 -5.34 -9.73 -9.49
N VAL A 157 -5.76 -10.84 -10.08
CA VAL A 157 -7.17 -11.12 -10.46
C VAL A 157 -7.52 -12.54 -9.99
N ALA A 158 -8.60 -12.68 -9.22
CA ALA A 158 -9.08 -13.97 -8.71
C ALA A 158 -8.00 -14.84 -8.02
N GLY A 159 -7.04 -14.21 -7.34
CA GLY A 159 -5.93 -14.87 -6.65
C GLY A 159 -4.73 -15.22 -7.53
N ILE A 160 -4.77 -14.89 -8.82
CA ILE A 160 -3.71 -15.14 -9.81
C ILE A 160 -2.93 -13.85 -10.03
N LEU A 161 -1.60 -13.94 -10.10
CA LEU A 161 -0.74 -12.82 -10.45
C LEU A 161 -0.44 -12.80 -11.94
N LEU A 162 -0.50 -11.61 -12.52
CA LEU A 162 -0.03 -11.28 -13.85
C LEU A 162 1.08 -10.23 -13.69
N LYS A 163 2.31 -10.60 -14.02
CA LYS A 163 3.42 -9.64 -14.07
C LYS A 163 3.25 -8.78 -15.32
N ILE A 164 3.03 -7.48 -15.13
CA ILE A 164 2.81 -6.50 -16.20
C ILE A 164 4.02 -5.57 -16.40
N LYS A 165 5.00 -5.63 -15.50
CA LYS A 165 6.36 -5.05 -15.61
C LYS A 165 7.32 -5.93 -14.82
#